data_AF-A0A5J5F3A9-F1
#
_entry.id   AF-A0A5J5F3A9-F1
#
_cell.length_a   1.000
_cell.length_b   1.000
_cell.length_c   1.000
_cell.angle_alpha   90.00
_cell.angle_beta   90.00
_cell.angle_gamma   90.00
#
_symmetry.space_group_name_H-M   'P 1'
#
loop_
_entity.id
_entity.type
_entity.pdbx_description
1 polymer ?
#
loop_
_entity_poly.entity_id
_entity_poly.type
_entity_poly.pdbx_seq_one_letter_code
_entity_poly.pdbx_strand_id
1 'polypeptide(L)'
;MKGEDGYGYVANGGVDATGRDSSFPFFVRVNGIVWPQTSIYPVGRGSRDSAESNGDVGGGGEVEWMVEVNGLTGSTEYDFEFVRRGGPVFYSTSACTLPAQASAVQPVKHQQPSRPLSPITTLLHSLTQANALLAEKKSNLKSMRKAHKTALSEVRKEMEKHRGLIGNDRGEERAFRRNLALREQIKRAEEETEQMAAELADLQHLPDKLKPEWESKKKQWQAEKRRLSAALAKATEEKANADRQAAAVESEAAALATKKEKLQARLTKLRVDLGKLDSANSEGSDTKEKKQAEREATELHRKNLEKEYNDAIERLETRIAEYTRIAQENWSTYYALEQAAADMQPLPGSSGHNSLVLPFGMVPHDHSQNLQMSGSAGTPGRERSMSLFSDGSVITNLSELGHANTGTIPAFEPFGSPFVTRGNSLEYASMGVGVIGRGKGGD
;
A
#
# COMPACT_ATOMS: atom_id res chain seq x y z
N MET A 1 -29.30 -23.58 38.92
CA MET A 1 -29.19 -22.53 39.96
C MET A 1 -28.45 -21.37 39.30
N LYS A 2 -29.17 -20.58 38.49
CA LYS A 2 -29.66 -19.22 38.82
C LYS A 2 -28.55 -18.34 39.41
N GLY A 3 -27.85 -17.65 38.53
CA GLY A 3 -27.04 -16.47 38.85
C GLY A 3 -27.97 -15.26 38.99
N GLU A 4 -27.70 -14.45 39.99
CA GLU A 4 -28.48 -13.27 40.36
C GLU A 4 -28.05 -12.04 39.55
N ASP A 5 -29.05 -11.38 38.99
CA ASP A 5 -28.96 -10.15 38.22
C ASP A 5 -28.77 -8.93 39.14
N GLY A 6 -27.66 -8.21 38.94
CA GLY A 6 -27.45 -6.88 39.50
C GLY A 6 -28.16 -5.81 38.67
N TYR A 7 -29.31 -5.33 39.14
CA TYR A 7 -29.98 -4.15 38.61
C TYR A 7 -29.46 -2.88 39.29
N GLY A 8 -28.58 -2.15 38.62
CA GLY A 8 -28.23 -0.76 38.97
C GLY A 8 -29.31 0.20 38.50
N TYR A 9 -29.96 0.89 39.42
CA TYR A 9 -30.92 1.95 39.13
C TYR A 9 -30.17 3.26 38.80
N VAL A 10 -30.38 3.75 37.58
CA VAL A 10 -29.94 5.05 37.08
C VAL A 10 -30.95 6.10 37.57
N ALA A 11 -30.53 7.08 38.37
CA ALA A 11 -31.35 8.25 38.67
C ALA A 11 -30.90 9.43 37.80
N ASN A 12 -31.63 9.63 36.69
CA ASN A 12 -31.52 10.79 35.81
C ASN A 12 -31.95 12.06 36.56
N GLY A 13 -31.01 13.00 36.76
CA GLY A 13 -31.31 14.37 37.12
C GLY A 13 -31.85 15.13 35.91
N GLY A 14 -33.18 15.25 35.82
CA GLY A 14 -33.84 16.07 34.81
C GLY A 14 -33.69 17.56 35.14
N VAL A 15 -33.08 18.31 34.21
CA VAL A 15 -33.02 19.78 34.20
C VAL A 15 -34.28 20.28 33.49
N ASP A 16 -35.02 21.20 34.11
CA ASP A 16 -36.16 21.85 33.44
C ASP A 16 -35.69 23.04 32.57
N ALA A 17 -36.54 23.45 31.63
CA ALA A 17 -36.25 24.36 30.51
C ALA A 17 -35.87 25.82 30.89
N THR A 18 -35.46 26.06 32.14
CA THR A 18 -34.88 27.34 32.59
C THR A 18 -33.46 27.19 33.18
N GLY A 19 -32.86 26.01 33.12
CA GLY A 19 -31.45 25.80 33.42
C GLY A 19 -31.06 26.02 34.88
N ARG A 20 -31.95 25.67 35.83
CA ARG A 20 -31.63 25.69 37.27
C ARG A 20 -31.74 24.29 37.87
N ASP A 21 -30.75 23.92 38.68
CA ASP A 21 -30.59 22.61 39.28
C ASP A 21 -31.84 22.13 40.03
N SER A 22 -32.26 20.89 39.74
CA SER A 22 -33.50 20.26 40.22
C SER A 22 -33.45 19.76 41.67
N SER A 23 -32.50 20.23 42.49
CA SER A 23 -32.33 19.81 43.88
C SER A 23 -32.94 20.76 44.93
N PHE A 24 -33.62 21.84 44.51
CA PHE A 24 -34.08 22.90 45.43
C PHE A 24 -35.57 22.80 45.86
N PRO A 25 -35.95 22.98 47.15
CA PRO A 25 -37.30 22.63 47.63
C PRO A 25 -38.42 23.68 47.49
N PHE A 26 -38.14 24.98 47.30
CA PHE A 26 -39.18 26.04 47.20
C PHE A 26 -38.76 27.27 46.36
N PHE A 27 -39.71 28.12 45.97
CA PHE A 27 -39.47 29.38 45.25
C PHE A 27 -40.29 30.55 45.84
N VAL A 28 -39.95 31.80 45.47
CA VAL A 28 -40.57 33.02 46.00
C VAL A 28 -41.44 33.70 44.93
N ARG A 29 -42.63 34.15 45.33
CA ARG A 29 -43.49 35.04 44.55
C ARG A 29 -43.55 36.41 45.19
N VAL A 30 -43.58 37.44 44.36
CA VAL A 30 -43.78 38.83 44.76
C VAL A 30 -45.06 39.33 44.10
N ASN A 31 -46.04 39.77 44.89
CA ASN A 31 -47.38 40.17 44.43
C ASN A 31 -48.05 39.13 43.50
N GLY A 32 -47.88 37.84 43.84
CA GLY A 32 -48.45 36.72 43.08
C GLY A 32 -47.64 36.25 41.86
N ILE A 33 -46.51 36.89 41.51
CA ILE A 33 -45.66 36.52 40.36
C ILE A 33 -44.37 35.86 40.83
N VAL A 34 -43.96 34.75 40.22
CA VAL A 34 -42.67 34.09 40.50
C VAL A 34 -41.52 35.04 40.18
N TRP A 35 -40.72 35.39 41.19
CA TRP A 35 -39.71 36.42 41.03
C TRP A 35 -38.38 35.82 40.53
N PRO A 36 -37.90 36.22 39.34
CA PRO A 36 -36.74 35.57 38.72
C PRO A 36 -35.42 35.89 39.41
N GLN A 37 -35.29 37.06 40.05
CA GLN A 37 -34.08 37.55 40.72
C GLN A 37 -34.09 37.22 42.22
N THR A 38 -34.22 35.93 42.52
CA THR A 38 -34.21 35.40 43.90
C THR A 38 -33.02 34.45 44.05
N SER A 39 -32.18 34.69 45.05
CA SER A 39 -31.06 33.81 45.44
C SER A 39 -31.38 33.16 46.78
N ILE A 40 -31.30 31.84 46.88
CA ILE A 40 -31.63 31.10 48.10
C ILE A 40 -30.47 30.16 48.44
N TYR A 41 -29.97 30.22 49.68
CA TYR A 41 -28.88 29.36 50.13
C TYR A 41 -29.06 28.89 51.59
N PRO A 42 -28.65 27.65 51.92
CA PRO A 42 -28.72 27.15 53.28
C PRO A 42 -27.60 27.77 54.11
N VAL A 43 -27.96 28.31 55.27
CA VAL A 43 -27.03 28.81 56.28
C VAL A 43 -26.79 27.68 57.28
N GLY A 44 -25.74 26.91 57.06
CA GLY A 44 -25.31 25.91 58.04
C GLY A 44 -24.78 26.60 59.30
N ARG A 45 -25.42 26.40 60.46
CA ARG A 45 -24.82 26.75 61.75
C ARG A 45 -23.63 25.82 62.04
N GLY A 46 -22.49 26.16 61.47
CA GLY A 46 -21.20 25.74 61.98
C GLY A 46 -20.89 26.51 63.25
N SER A 47 -21.25 25.93 64.40
CA SER A 47 -20.62 26.25 65.67
C SER A 47 -19.12 25.99 65.49
N ARG A 48 -18.34 27.08 65.40
CA ARG A 48 -16.91 27.04 65.68
C ARG A 48 -16.78 27.15 67.19
N ASP A 49 -16.04 26.20 67.75
CA ASP A 49 -15.67 26.06 69.16
C ASP A 49 -16.71 25.41 70.07
N SER A 50 -16.76 24.08 70.05
CA SER A 50 -16.46 23.28 71.25
C SER A 50 -16.30 21.81 70.89
N ALA A 51 -15.13 21.30 71.20
CA ALA A 51 -14.74 19.91 71.11
C ALA A 51 -15.45 19.07 72.19
N GLU A 52 -15.48 17.76 71.92
CA GLU A 52 -15.69 16.67 72.87
C GLU A 52 -17.07 16.56 73.53
N SER A 53 -17.83 15.55 73.10
CA SER A 53 -18.09 14.36 73.92
C SER A 53 -19.39 13.70 73.46
N ASN A 54 -19.23 12.46 72.99
CA ASN A 54 -20.13 11.32 73.13
C ASN A 54 -21.60 11.52 73.51
N GLY A 55 -22.45 10.88 72.72
CA GLY A 55 -23.61 10.16 73.25
C GLY A 55 -24.94 10.71 72.80
N ASP A 56 -25.47 10.06 71.76
CA ASP A 56 -26.88 9.63 71.62
C ASP A 56 -28.03 10.65 71.75
N VAL A 57 -29.07 10.34 70.96
CA VAL A 57 -30.43 10.88 70.93
C VAL A 57 -30.65 12.15 70.11
N GLY A 58 -31.55 11.99 69.13
CA GLY A 58 -31.80 12.93 68.04
C GLY A 58 -32.34 14.30 68.43
N GLY A 59 -32.07 15.24 67.52
CA GLY A 59 -32.74 16.52 67.43
C GLY A 59 -32.58 17.00 65.99
N GLY A 60 -33.70 17.16 65.28
CA GLY A 60 -33.69 17.66 63.91
C GLY A 60 -32.99 19.02 63.85
N GLY A 61 -31.85 19.08 63.17
CA GLY A 61 -31.18 20.34 62.90
C GLY A 61 -32.09 21.20 62.03
N GLU A 62 -32.62 22.27 62.59
CA GLU A 62 -33.32 23.29 61.80
C GLU A 62 -32.32 23.89 60.81
N VAL A 63 -32.51 23.59 59.53
CA VAL A 63 -31.73 24.18 58.45
C VAL A 63 -32.26 25.60 58.25
N GLU A 64 -31.47 26.59 58.66
CA GLU A 64 -31.76 28.00 58.42
C GLU A 64 -31.48 28.32 56.94
N TRP A 65 -32.38 29.04 56.27
CA TRP A 65 -32.25 29.41 54.86
C TRP A 65 -32.24 30.92 54.72
N MET A 66 -31.30 31.46 53.96
CA MET A 66 -31.26 32.87 53.62
C MET A 66 -31.77 33.06 52.19
N VAL A 67 -32.67 34.03 52.04
CA VAL A 67 -33.33 34.37 50.78
C VAL A 67 -33.03 35.83 50.48
N GLU A 68 -32.38 36.09 49.36
CA GLU A 68 -32.10 37.44 48.86
C GLU A 68 -32.95 37.70 47.61
N VAL A 69 -33.78 38.76 47.67
CA VAL A 69 -34.68 39.17 46.58
C VAL A 69 -34.19 40.50 46.02
N ASN A 70 -33.71 40.48 44.78
CA ASN A 70 -33.10 41.63 44.12
C ASN A 70 -34.02 42.22 43.03
N GLY A 71 -33.80 43.48 42.67
CA GLY A 71 -34.53 44.15 41.59
C GLY A 71 -35.89 44.75 41.96
N LEU A 72 -36.17 44.96 43.24
CA LEU A 72 -37.38 45.63 43.71
C LEU A 72 -37.31 47.15 43.45
N THR A 73 -38.43 47.75 43.06
CA THR A 73 -38.53 49.21 42.88
C THR A 73 -38.69 49.90 44.25
N GLY A 74 -37.98 51.02 44.45
CA GLY A 74 -38.11 51.84 45.66
C GLY A 74 -39.50 52.44 45.85
N SER A 75 -39.82 52.86 47.08
CA SER A 75 -41.09 53.51 47.45
C SER A 75 -42.37 52.72 47.12
N THR A 76 -42.29 51.39 47.12
CA THR A 76 -43.41 50.49 46.79
C THR A 76 -43.55 49.42 47.87
N GLU A 77 -44.78 49.03 48.19
CA GLU A 77 -45.09 47.92 49.08
C GLU A 77 -45.22 46.62 48.28
N TYR A 78 -44.60 45.55 48.78
CA TYR A 78 -44.58 44.23 48.15
C TYR A 78 -45.02 43.16 49.13
N ASP A 79 -45.81 42.21 48.64
CA ASP A 79 -46.18 40.97 49.32
C ASP A 79 -45.31 39.82 48.80
N PHE A 80 -44.57 39.18 49.69
CA PHE A 80 -43.69 38.05 49.43
C PHE A 80 -44.35 36.77 49.90
N GLU A 81 -44.43 35.78 49.02
CA GLU A 81 -44.94 34.45 49.32
C GLU A 81 -43.88 33.40 49.02
N PHE A 82 -43.68 32.48 49.95
CA PHE A 82 -42.73 31.38 49.83
C PHE A 82 -43.50 30.08 49.59
N VAL A 83 -43.27 29.46 48.44
CA VAL A 83 -44.11 28.36 47.92
C VAL A 83 -43.27 27.11 47.71
N ARG A 84 -43.68 26.02 48.36
CA ARG A 84 -43.03 24.71 48.18
C ARG A 84 -43.32 24.19 46.77
N ARG A 85 -42.34 23.56 46.12
CA ARG A 85 -42.51 23.03 44.75
C ARG A 85 -43.63 21.97 44.75
N GLY A 86 -44.75 22.27 44.07
CA GLY A 86 -45.93 21.39 44.01
C GLY A 86 -46.84 21.40 45.25
N GLY A 87 -46.63 22.34 46.19
CA GLY A 87 -47.39 22.45 47.42
C GLY A 87 -47.96 23.85 47.66
N PRO A 88 -48.66 24.06 48.80
CA PRO A 88 -49.21 25.36 49.17
C PRO A 88 -48.11 26.38 49.58
N VAL A 89 -48.51 27.65 49.66
CA VAL A 89 -47.69 28.71 50.27
C VAL A 89 -47.48 28.37 51.74
N PHE A 90 -46.22 28.33 52.20
CA PHE A 90 -45.90 27.98 53.59
C PHE A 90 -45.53 29.20 54.44
N TYR A 91 -45.16 30.32 53.82
CA TYR A 91 -44.87 31.57 54.51
C TYR A 91 -45.22 32.77 53.62
N SER A 92 -45.71 33.86 54.22
CA SER A 92 -46.03 35.11 53.53
C SER A 92 -45.67 36.30 54.41
N THR A 93 -45.10 37.35 53.83
CA THR A 93 -44.71 38.58 54.54
C THR A 93 -44.84 39.77 53.59
N SER A 94 -45.07 40.99 54.10
CA SER A 94 -45.05 42.21 53.30
C SER A 94 -43.90 43.12 53.71
N ALA A 95 -43.34 43.88 52.77
CA ALA A 95 -42.33 44.89 53.04
C ALA A 95 -42.46 46.11 52.10
N CYS A 96 -42.26 47.30 52.64
CA CYS A 96 -42.30 48.56 51.90
C CYS A 96 -40.91 49.16 51.75
N THR A 97 -40.60 49.65 50.55
CA THR A 97 -39.29 50.24 50.21
C THR A 97 -39.27 51.79 50.31
N LEU A 98 -40.15 52.39 51.14
CA LEU A 98 -40.20 53.86 51.36
C LEU A 98 -39.10 54.36 52.31
N PRO A 99 -38.48 55.53 52.03
CA PRO A 99 -37.58 56.21 52.97
C PRO A 99 -38.37 56.88 54.12
N ALA A 100 -37.87 56.75 55.36
CA ALA A 100 -38.65 56.90 56.60
C ALA A 100 -39.04 58.34 57.06
N GLN A 101 -39.17 59.36 56.21
CA GLN A 101 -39.53 60.72 56.66
C GLN A 101 -40.42 61.51 55.69
N ALA A 102 -41.65 61.83 56.11
CA ALA A 102 -42.29 63.16 56.00
C ALA A 102 -43.84 63.07 56.02
N SER A 103 -44.45 63.46 57.13
CA SER A 103 -45.86 63.87 57.18
C SER A 103 -46.09 64.77 58.40
N ALA A 104 -45.99 66.09 58.23
CA ALA A 104 -46.60 67.06 59.14
C ALA A 104 -46.57 68.47 58.51
N VAL A 105 -47.72 69.01 58.11
CA VAL A 105 -47.92 70.46 57.92
C VAL A 105 -49.29 70.82 58.51
N GLN A 106 -49.31 71.81 59.42
CA GLN A 106 -50.51 72.43 59.97
C GLN A 106 -50.71 73.86 59.41
N PRO A 107 -51.93 74.43 59.38
CA PRO A 107 -52.16 75.81 58.93
C PRO A 107 -52.29 76.84 60.07
N VAL A 108 -51.87 78.08 59.76
CA VAL A 108 -51.77 79.25 60.65
C VAL A 108 -52.99 80.19 60.50
N LYS A 109 -53.50 80.73 61.62
CA LYS A 109 -54.64 81.68 61.68
C LYS A 109 -54.20 83.14 61.44
N HIS A 110 -55.03 83.93 60.76
CA HIS A 110 -54.81 85.37 60.51
C HIS A 110 -55.53 86.25 61.56
N GLN A 111 -54.85 87.29 62.05
CA GLN A 111 -55.37 88.32 62.96
C GLN A 111 -55.72 89.60 62.17
N GLN A 112 -56.81 90.28 62.54
CA GLN A 112 -57.18 91.61 62.01
C GLN A 112 -56.77 92.75 62.97
N PRO A 113 -56.44 93.96 62.45
CA PRO A 113 -56.10 95.11 63.27
C PRO A 113 -57.27 96.06 63.58
N SER A 114 -57.10 96.75 64.71
CA SER A 114 -58.01 97.60 65.46
C SER A 114 -57.86 99.10 65.15
N ARG A 115 -58.83 99.72 64.46
CA ARG A 115 -59.42 101.06 64.72
C ARG A 115 -60.36 101.49 63.58
N PRO A 116 -61.57 102.00 63.87
CA PRO A 116 -62.51 102.43 62.83
C PRO A 116 -62.08 103.78 62.21
N LEU A 117 -61.84 103.77 60.90
CA LEU A 117 -61.74 104.94 60.04
C LEU A 117 -63.13 105.61 59.91
N SER A 118 -63.18 106.94 59.71
CA SER A 118 -64.41 107.73 59.47
C SER A 118 -65.39 107.06 58.49
N PRO A 119 -66.73 107.23 58.63
CA PRO A 119 -67.71 106.61 57.73
C PRO A 119 -67.47 106.90 56.24
N ILE A 120 -67.02 108.12 55.91
CA ILE A 120 -66.69 108.52 54.53
C ILE A 120 -65.41 107.82 54.04
N THR A 121 -64.39 107.71 54.88
CA THR A 121 -63.14 107.03 54.50
C THR A 121 -63.29 105.52 54.45
N THR A 122 -64.19 104.94 55.26
CA THR A 122 -64.60 103.54 55.18
C THR A 122 -65.35 103.24 53.88
N LEU A 123 -66.25 104.13 53.43
CA LEU A 123 -66.91 103.97 52.13
C LEU A 123 -65.95 104.13 50.95
N LEU A 124 -65.03 105.11 51.00
CA LEU A 124 -64.00 105.27 49.97
C LEU A 124 -63.03 104.07 49.94
N HIS A 125 -62.61 103.57 51.10
CA HIS A 125 -61.78 102.36 51.19
C HIS A 125 -62.53 101.13 50.71
N SER A 126 -63.83 101.02 51.02
CA SER A 126 -64.69 99.95 50.49
C SER A 126 -64.86 100.04 48.98
N LEU A 127 -64.99 101.24 48.41
CA LEU A 127 -65.10 101.44 46.97
C LEU A 127 -63.77 101.18 46.25
N THR A 128 -62.64 101.62 46.81
CA THR A 128 -61.31 101.33 46.24
C THR A 128 -60.97 99.86 46.36
N GLN A 129 -61.32 99.21 47.48
CA GLN A 129 -61.19 97.76 47.65
C GLN A 129 -62.13 97.00 46.70
N ALA A 130 -63.37 97.43 46.53
CA ALA A 130 -64.31 96.84 45.57
C ALA A 130 -63.82 97.01 44.12
N ASN A 131 -63.26 98.18 43.76
CA ASN A 131 -62.66 98.42 42.45
C ASN A 131 -61.37 97.61 42.23
N ALA A 132 -60.53 97.46 43.25
CA ALA A 132 -59.33 96.62 43.21
C ALA A 132 -59.70 95.15 43.05
N LEU A 133 -60.69 94.64 43.81
CA LEU A 133 -61.24 93.30 43.65
C LEU A 133 -61.87 93.12 42.28
N LEU A 134 -62.60 94.11 41.76
CA LEU A 134 -63.18 94.05 40.41
C LEU A 134 -62.08 93.98 39.34
N ALA A 135 -61.03 94.79 39.46
CA ALA A 135 -59.87 94.75 38.57
C ALA A 135 -59.14 93.40 38.63
N GLU A 136 -58.97 92.84 39.84
CA GLU A 136 -58.40 91.51 40.07
C GLU A 136 -59.27 90.42 39.42
N LYS A 137 -60.59 90.44 39.64
CA LYS A 137 -61.53 89.49 39.01
C LYS A 137 -61.53 89.63 37.48
N LYS A 138 -61.45 90.85 36.94
CA LYS A 138 -61.31 91.07 35.48
C LYS A 138 -59.99 90.52 34.94
N SER A 139 -58.88 90.73 35.65
CA SER A 139 -57.56 90.20 35.30
C SER A 139 -57.53 88.66 35.35
N ASN A 140 -58.06 88.09 36.44
CA ASN A 140 -58.21 86.64 36.61
C ASN A 140 -59.08 86.04 35.51
N LEU A 141 -60.20 86.66 35.17
CA LEU A 141 -61.07 86.19 34.10
C LEU A 141 -60.36 86.25 32.72
N LYS A 142 -59.59 87.30 32.45
CA LYS A 142 -58.78 87.40 31.22
C LYS A 142 -57.68 86.33 31.18
N SER A 143 -57.01 86.08 32.30
CA SER A 143 -56.01 85.02 32.46
C SER A 143 -56.63 83.64 32.24
N MET A 144 -57.76 83.34 32.88
CA MET A 144 -58.51 82.09 32.71
C MET A 144 -58.97 81.90 31.27
N ARG A 145 -59.52 82.94 30.61
CA ARG A 145 -59.87 82.85 29.18
C ARG A 145 -58.66 82.52 28.30
N LYS A 146 -57.49 83.10 28.59
CA LYS A 146 -56.25 82.79 27.86
C LYS A 146 -55.80 81.35 28.13
N ALA A 147 -55.82 80.91 29.39
CA ALA A 147 -55.48 79.55 29.79
C ALA A 147 -56.40 78.52 29.13
N HIS A 148 -57.72 78.72 29.16
CA HIS A 148 -58.68 77.87 28.46
C HIS A 148 -58.48 77.86 26.95
N LYS A 149 -58.15 79.01 26.33
CA LYS A 149 -57.83 79.06 24.90
C LYS A 149 -56.58 78.25 24.57
N THR A 150 -55.54 78.32 25.40
CA THR A 150 -54.32 77.52 25.24
C THR A 150 -54.63 76.03 25.43
N ALA A 151 -55.34 75.65 26.49
CA ALA A 151 -55.75 74.27 26.75
C ALA A 151 -56.60 73.70 25.61
N LEU A 152 -57.56 74.47 25.07
CA LEU A 152 -58.33 74.05 23.90
C LEU A 152 -57.46 73.88 22.65
N SER A 153 -56.45 74.74 22.45
CA SER A 153 -55.52 74.57 21.35
C SER A 153 -54.63 73.33 21.53
N GLU A 154 -54.28 72.98 22.75
CA GLU A 154 -53.48 71.80 23.10
C GLU A 154 -54.29 70.52 22.89
N VAL A 155 -55.50 70.44 23.44
CA VAL A 155 -56.44 69.34 23.21
C VAL A 155 -56.71 69.15 21.71
N ARG A 156 -56.87 70.22 20.93
CA ARG A 156 -57.02 70.11 19.47
C ARG A 156 -55.78 69.54 18.78
N LYS A 157 -54.58 69.91 19.22
CA LYS A 157 -53.33 69.35 18.69
C LYS A 157 -53.17 67.88 19.07
N GLU A 158 -53.54 67.50 20.29
CA GLU A 158 -53.55 66.11 20.74
C GLU A 158 -54.57 65.28 19.97
N MET A 159 -55.78 65.79 19.77
CA MET A 159 -56.79 65.16 18.92
C MET A 159 -56.27 64.95 17.50
N GLU A 160 -55.64 65.94 16.88
CA GLU A 160 -55.10 65.80 15.53
C GLU A 160 -53.91 64.82 15.49
N LYS A 161 -53.07 64.81 16.53
CA LYS A 161 -51.99 63.83 16.71
C LYS A 161 -52.54 62.41 16.81
N HIS A 162 -53.55 62.17 17.65
CA HIS A 162 -54.18 60.86 17.80
C HIS A 162 -54.97 60.46 16.55
N ARG A 163 -55.63 61.40 15.89
CA ARG A 163 -56.31 61.17 14.62
C ARG A 163 -55.33 60.80 13.50
N GLY A 164 -54.17 61.44 13.44
CA GLY A 164 -53.09 61.07 12.52
C GLY A 164 -52.48 59.70 12.83
N LEU A 165 -52.37 59.33 14.11
CA LEU A 165 -51.93 57.99 14.53
C LEU A 165 -52.94 56.91 14.11
N ILE A 166 -54.24 57.13 14.33
CA ILE A 166 -55.30 56.18 13.97
C ILE A 166 -55.47 56.10 12.45
N GLY A 167 -55.48 57.23 11.74
CA GLY A 167 -55.59 57.28 10.28
C GLY A 167 -54.37 56.70 9.54
N ASN A 168 -53.23 56.58 10.22
CA ASN A 168 -52.02 55.96 9.69
C ASN A 168 -51.74 54.58 10.30
N ASP A 169 -52.71 53.97 10.99
CA ASP A 169 -52.61 52.60 11.50
C ASP A 169 -52.76 51.57 10.36
N ARG A 170 -51.84 51.66 9.39
CA ARG A 170 -51.57 50.58 8.44
C ARG A 170 -50.80 49.44 9.10
N GLY A 171 -50.51 49.53 10.39
CA GLY A 171 -49.86 48.50 11.18
C GLY A 171 -50.79 47.32 11.40
N GLU A 172 -52.00 47.59 11.87
CA GLU A 172 -53.03 46.57 12.09
C GLU A 172 -53.44 45.87 10.79
N GLU A 173 -53.75 46.61 9.72
CA GLU A 173 -54.09 46.03 8.41
C GLU A 173 -52.93 45.18 7.83
N ARG A 174 -51.68 45.64 7.97
CA ARG A 174 -50.50 44.86 7.54
C ARG A 174 -50.33 43.59 8.38
N ALA A 175 -50.56 43.68 9.69
CA ALA A 175 -50.51 42.54 10.60
C ALA A 175 -51.61 41.52 10.26
N PHE A 176 -52.82 41.97 9.97
CA PHE A 176 -53.93 41.13 9.52
C PHE A 176 -53.60 40.41 8.21
N ARG A 177 -53.10 41.12 7.20
CA ARG A 177 -52.67 40.51 5.92
C ARG A 177 -51.55 39.49 6.11
N ARG A 178 -50.57 39.80 6.98
CA ARG A 178 -49.49 38.86 7.31
C ARG A 178 -50.05 37.62 8.01
N ASN A 179 -50.98 37.78 8.95
CA ASN A 179 -51.60 36.67 9.64
C ASN A 179 -52.43 35.78 8.68
N LEU A 180 -53.16 36.39 7.74
CA LEU A 180 -53.89 35.66 6.70
C LEU A 180 -52.94 34.88 5.79
N ALA A 181 -51.86 35.51 5.30
CA ALA A 181 -50.85 34.85 4.48
C ALA A 181 -50.18 33.68 5.22
N LEU A 182 -49.87 33.85 6.52
CA LEU A 182 -49.34 32.78 7.35
C LEU A 182 -50.35 31.64 7.54
N ARG A 183 -51.64 31.93 7.74
CA ARG A 183 -52.68 30.90 7.82
C ARG A 183 -52.80 30.10 6.53
N GLU A 184 -52.76 30.77 5.37
CA GLU A 184 -52.74 30.06 4.08
C GLU A 184 -51.48 29.22 3.90
N GLN A 185 -50.32 29.74 4.32
CA GLN A 185 -49.06 29.00 4.26
C GLN A 185 -49.11 27.76 5.16
N ILE A 186 -49.62 27.90 6.39
CA ILE A 186 -49.82 26.78 7.31
C ILE A 186 -50.75 25.75 6.68
N LYS A 187 -51.90 26.18 6.14
CA LYS A 187 -52.84 25.27 5.48
C LYS A 187 -52.21 24.51 4.30
N ARG A 188 -51.45 25.21 3.44
CA ARG A 188 -50.73 24.55 2.32
C ARG A 188 -49.67 23.55 2.82
N ALA A 189 -48.95 23.91 3.89
CA ALA A 189 -47.97 23.01 4.49
C ALA A 189 -48.66 21.79 5.13
N GLU A 190 -49.81 21.98 5.78
CA GLU A 190 -50.62 20.88 6.32
C GLU A 190 -51.10 19.94 5.21
N GLU A 191 -51.64 20.48 4.12
CA GLU A 191 -52.05 19.71 2.93
C GLU A 191 -50.86 18.95 2.30
N GLU A 192 -49.69 19.58 2.19
CA GLU A 192 -48.46 18.93 1.69
C GLU A 192 -48.00 17.82 2.64
N THR A 193 -48.06 18.03 3.96
CA THR A 193 -47.71 16.99 4.94
C THR A 193 -48.69 15.83 4.92
N GLU A 194 -49.98 16.09 4.72
CA GLU A 194 -51.00 15.05 4.58
C GLU A 194 -50.80 14.25 3.29
N GLN A 195 -50.48 14.92 2.19
CA GLN A 195 -50.12 14.26 0.93
C GLN A 195 -48.88 13.38 1.10
N MET A 196 -47.80 13.90 1.68
CA MET A 196 -46.58 13.12 1.94
C MET A 196 -46.83 11.94 2.88
N ALA A 197 -47.70 12.11 3.88
CA ALA A 197 -48.08 11.04 4.79
C ALA A 197 -48.88 9.95 4.07
N ALA A 198 -49.79 10.33 3.17
CA ALA A 198 -50.54 9.39 2.33
C ALA A 198 -49.61 8.62 1.37
N GLU A 199 -48.69 9.31 0.68
CA GLU A 199 -47.70 8.68 -0.20
C GLU A 199 -46.78 7.73 0.59
N LEU A 200 -46.37 8.11 1.80
CA LEU A 200 -45.58 7.25 2.68
C LEU A 200 -46.38 6.02 3.13
N ALA A 201 -47.66 6.17 3.46
CA ALA A 201 -48.53 5.05 3.82
C ALA A 201 -48.69 4.07 2.65
N ASP A 202 -48.87 4.58 1.43
CA ASP A 202 -48.96 3.78 0.20
C ASP A 202 -47.64 3.03 -0.07
N LEU A 203 -46.48 3.67 0.12
CA LEU A 203 -45.17 3.03 -0.02
C LEU A 203 -44.87 2.01 1.10
N GLN A 204 -45.36 2.26 2.32
CA GLN A 204 -45.24 1.33 3.45
C GLN A 204 -46.13 0.11 3.28
N HIS A 205 -47.21 0.22 2.50
CA HIS A 205 -48.10 -0.88 2.18
C HIS A 205 -47.46 -1.83 1.14
N LEU A 206 -46.29 -2.37 1.45
CA LEU A 206 -45.69 -3.46 0.70
C LEU A 206 -46.64 -4.66 0.77
N PRO A 207 -47.20 -5.14 -0.37
CA PRO A 207 -48.16 -6.24 -0.35
C PRO A 207 -47.59 -7.42 0.44
N ASP A 208 -48.34 -7.95 1.41
CA ASP A 208 -47.82 -9.01 2.29
C ASP A 208 -47.40 -10.28 1.53
N LYS A 209 -47.88 -10.45 0.30
CA LYS A 209 -47.45 -11.50 -0.63
C LYS A 209 -46.04 -11.28 -1.20
N LEU A 210 -45.59 -10.03 -1.31
CA LEU A 210 -44.30 -9.67 -1.91
C LEU A 210 -43.13 -9.80 -0.92
N LYS A 211 -43.38 -9.66 0.38
CA LYS A 211 -42.39 -9.89 1.44
C LYS A 211 -41.76 -11.30 1.39
N PRO A 212 -42.54 -12.40 1.43
CA PRO A 212 -41.96 -13.75 1.39
C PRO A 212 -41.29 -14.05 0.05
N GLU A 213 -41.80 -13.53 -1.07
CA GLU A 213 -41.16 -13.67 -2.39
C GLU A 213 -39.80 -12.95 -2.43
N TRP A 214 -39.71 -11.73 -1.90
CA TRP A 214 -38.46 -10.99 -1.80
C TRP A 214 -37.47 -11.69 -0.86
N GLU A 215 -37.91 -12.16 0.31
CA GLU A 215 -37.05 -12.91 1.24
C GLU A 215 -36.52 -14.19 0.61
N SER A 216 -37.38 -14.94 -0.09
CA SER A 216 -37.00 -16.13 -0.84
C SER A 216 -35.97 -15.81 -1.92
N LYS A 217 -36.22 -14.79 -2.75
CA LYS A 217 -35.30 -14.37 -3.82
C LYS A 217 -33.98 -13.82 -3.27
N LYS A 218 -34.02 -13.08 -2.16
CA LYS A 218 -32.82 -12.61 -1.45
C LYS A 218 -32.01 -13.77 -0.92
N LYS A 219 -32.66 -14.78 -0.32
CA LYS A 219 -31.99 -15.99 0.17
C LYS A 219 -31.35 -16.77 -0.98
N GLN A 220 -32.04 -16.93 -2.10
CA GLN A 220 -31.50 -17.56 -3.31
C GLN A 220 -30.30 -16.79 -3.86
N TRP A 221 -30.41 -15.47 -3.98
CA TRP A 221 -29.30 -14.62 -4.44
C TRP A 221 -28.09 -14.70 -3.50
N GLN A 222 -28.30 -14.69 -2.18
CA GLN A 222 -27.21 -14.85 -1.22
C GLN A 222 -26.56 -16.24 -1.32
N ALA A 223 -27.35 -17.29 -1.54
CA ALA A 223 -26.84 -18.65 -1.73
C ALA A 223 -25.98 -18.74 -3.01
N GLU A 224 -26.46 -18.20 -4.13
CA GLU A 224 -25.70 -18.15 -5.39
C GLU A 224 -24.44 -17.29 -5.28
N LYS A 225 -24.51 -16.14 -4.59
CA LYS A 225 -23.32 -15.31 -4.33
C LYS A 225 -22.28 -16.05 -3.50
N ARG A 226 -22.69 -16.79 -2.47
CA ARG A 226 -21.78 -17.65 -1.67
C ARG A 226 -21.20 -18.77 -2.52
N ARG A 227 -22.01 -19.41 -3.36
CA ARG A 227 -21.56 -20.47 -4.29
C ARG A 227 -20.53 -19.94 -5.27
N LEU A 228 -20.78 -18.78 -5.89
CA LEU A 228 -19.83 -18.12 -6.78
C LEU A 228 -18.52 -17.80 -6.05
N SER A 229 -18.60 -17.18 -4.87
CA SER A 229 -17.41 -16.85 -4.06
C SER A 229 -16.59 -18.10 -3.72
N ALA A 230 -17.24 -19.20 -3.35
CA ALA A 230 -16.56 -20.47 -3.05
C ALA A 230 -15.93 -21.08 -4.31
N ALA A 231 -16.62 -21.05 -5.45
CA ALA A 231 -16.09 -21.54 -6.72
C ALA A 231 -14.88 -20.72 -7.20
N LEU A 232 -14.91 -19.39 -7.04
CA LEU A 232 -13.77 -18.52 -7.35
C LEU A 232 -12.58 -18.82 -6.44
N ALA A 233 -12.81 -18.96 -5.13
CA ALA A 233 -11.75 -19.33 -4.19
C ALA A 233 -11.09 -20.66 -4.57
N LYS A 234 -11.90 -21.69 -4.86
CA LYS A 234 -11.42 -23.00 -5.30
C LYS A 234 -10.65 -22.92 -6.61
N ALA A 235 -11.15 -22.17 -7.60
CA ALA A 235 -10.46 -21.98 -8.87
C ALA A 235 -9.11 -21.26 -8.69
N THR A 236 -9.03 -20.26 -7.80
CA THR A 236 -7.76 -19.58 -7.49
C THR A 236 -6.77 -20.50 -6.79
N GLU A 237 -7.23 -21.36 -5.88
CA GLU A 237 -6.40 -22.34 -5.18
C GLU A 237 -5.89 -23.42 -6.13
N GLU A 238 -6.77 -23.99 -6.97
CA GLU A 238 -6.42 -24.98 -7.98
C GLU A 238 -5.41 -24.42 -9.00
N LYS A 239 -5.62 -23.17 -9.45
CA LYS A 239 -4.66 -22.48 -10.32
C LYS A 239 -3.31 -22.31 -9.63
N ALA A 240 -3.29 -21.81 -8.39
CA ALA A 240 -2.04 -21.64 -7.65
C ALA A 240 -1.31 -22.97 -7.41
N ASN A 241 -2.05 -24.07 -7.19
CA ASN A 241 -1.46 -25.41 -7.08
C ASN A 241 -0.90 -25.91 -8.42
N ALA A 242 -1.63 -25.70 -9.52
CA ALA A 242 -1.16 -26.05 -10.86
C ALA A 242 0.11 -25.25 -11.24
N ASP A 243 0.15 -23.95 -10.94
CA ASP A 243 1.33 -23.10 -11.20
C ASP A 243 2.55 -23.58 -10.39
N ARG A 244 2.36 -24.00 -9.14
CA ARG A 244 3.43 -24.60 -8.32
C ARG A 244 3.93 -25.93 -8.90
N GLN A 245 3.03 -26.78 -9.36
CA GLN A 245 3.39 -28.05 -9.98
C GLN A 245 4.13 -27.84 -11.31
N ALA A 246 3.68 -26.89 -12.13
CA ALA A 246 4.35 -26.51 -13.37
C ALA A 246 5.77 -26.02 -13.09
N ALA A 247 5.95 -25.11 -12.13
CA ALA A 247 7.27 -24.61 -11.73
C ALA A 247 8.20 -25.73 -11.20
N ALA A 248 7.66 -26.70 -10.45
CA ALA A 248 8.42 -27.84 -9.98
C ALA A 248 8.89 -28.73 -11.15
N VAL A 249 8.00 -29.05 -12.09
CA VAL A 249 8.33 -29.83 -13.29
C VAL A 249 9.34 -29.09 -14.19
N GLU A 250 9.21 -27.77 -14.34
CA GLU A 250 10.18 -26.96 -15.09
C GLU A 250 11.57 -26.99 -14.44
N SER A 251 11.63 -26.90 -13.10
CA SER A 251 12.89 -27.02 -12.35
C SER A 251 13.53 -28.41 -12.53
N GLU A 252 12.73 -29.48 -12.45
CA GLU A 252 13.20 -30.85 -12.69
C GLU A 252 13.69 -31.03 -14.13
N ALA A 253 12.97 -30.49 -15.12
CA ALA A 253 13.34 -30.53 -16.52
C ALA A 253 14.69 -29.81 -16.77
N ALA A 254 14.90 -28.64 -16.15
CA ALA A 254 16.17 -27.94 -16.21
C ALA A 254 17.31 -28.75 -15.56
N ALA A 255 17.06 -29.36 -14.40
CA ALA A 255 18.04 -30.23 -13.75
C ALA A 255 18.40 -31.45 -14.63
N LEU A 256 17.41 -32.08 -15.27
CA LEU A 256 17.63 -33.19 -16.21
C LEU A 256 18.38 -32.74 -17.47
N ALA A 257 18.09 -31.55 -18.00
CA ALA A 257 18.82 -30.98 -19.13
C ALA A 257 20.32 -30.80 -18.81
N THR A 258 20.65 -30.21 -17.66
CA THR A 258 22.06 -30.07 -17.24
C THR A 258 22.75 -31.43 -17.03
N LYS A 259 22.02 -32.43 -16.51
CA LYS A 259 22.55 -33.80 -16.36
C LYS A 259 22.79 -34.44 -17.72
N LYS A 260 21.87 -34.27 -18.67
CA LYS A 260 22.01 -34.73 -20.06
C LYS A 260 23.24 -34.11 -20.71
N GLU A 261 23.43 -32.79 -20.60
CA GLU A 261 24.60 -32.09 -21.15
C GLU A 261 25.91 -32.61 -20.55
N LYS A 262 25.98 -32.81 -19.22
CA LYS A 262 27.16 -33.40 -18.56
C LYS A 262 27.46 -34.81 -19.07
N LEU A 263 26.43 -35.66 -19.22
CA LEU A 263 26.60 -37.01 -19.76
C LEU A 263 27.01 -37.00 -21.22
N GLN A 264 26.45 -36.10 -22.02
CA GLN A 264 26.80 -35.93 -23.43
C GLN A 264 28.25 -35.45 -23.58
N ALA A 265 28.71 -34.52 -22.74
CA ALA A 265 30.12 -34.10 -22.71
C ALA A 265 31.07 -35.27 -22.36
N ARG A 266 30.70 -36.10 -21.38
CA ARG A 266 31.46 -37.31 -21.02
C ARG A 266 31.48 -38.34 -22.16
N LEU A 267 30.34 -38.57 -22.81
CA LEU A 267 30.22 -39.46 -23.96
C LEU A 267 31.11 -38.98 -25.12
N THR A 268 31.09 -37.69 -25.43
CA THR A 268 31.95 -37.11 -26.46
C THR A 268 33.42 -37.30 -26.10
N LYS A 269 33.82 -37.06 -24.84
CA LYS A 269 35.19 -37.32 -24.39
C LYS A 269 35.59 -38.79 -24.56
N LEU A 270 34.75 -39.72 -24.10
CA LEU A 270 35.00 -41.16 -24.24
C LEU A 270 35.10 -41.60 -25.70
N ARG A 271 34.28 -41.04 -26.60
CA ARG A 271 34.38 -41.30 -28.05
C ARG A 271 35.68 -40.80 -28.63
N VAL A 272 36.15 -39.62 -28.21
CA VAL A 272 37.45 -39.08 -28.62
C VAL A 272 38.59 -39.98 -28.10
N ASP A 273 38.52 -40.40 -26.84
CA ASP A 273 39.54 -41.26 -26.24
C ASP A 273 39.56 -42.66 -26.89
N LEU A 274 38.38 -43.22 -27.23
CA LEU A 274 38.27 -44.47 -27.99
C LEU A 274 38.87 -44.32 -29.39
N GLY A 275 38.54 -43.24 -30.10
CA GLY A 275 39.13 -42.96 -31.42
C GLY A 275 40.66 -42.85 -31.37
N LYS A 276 41.22 -42.23 -30.32
CA LYS A 276 42.67 -42.18 -30.11
C LYS A 276 43.28 -43.57 -29.86
N LEU A 277 42.61 -44.41 -29.07
CA LEU A 277 43.05 -45.79 -28.82
C LEU A 277 43.01 -46.62 -30.10
N ASP A 278 41.96 -46.49 -30.91
CA ASP A 278 41.85 -47.19 -32.20
C ASP A 278 42.97 -46.75 -33.15
N SER A 279 43.23 -45.44 -33.27
CA SER A 279 44.35 -44.93 -34.08
C SER A 279 45.72 -45.42 -33.57
N ALA A 280 45.95 -45.39 -32.26
CA ALA A 280 47.19 -45.90 -31.67
C ALA A 280 47.35 -47.43 -31.87
N ASN A 281 46.24 -48.17 -31.84
CA ASN A 281 46.26 -49.61 -32.09
C ASN A 281 46.49 -49.94 -33.57
N SER A 282 45.89 -49.19 -34.51
CA SER A 282 46.17 -49.35 -35.94
C SER A 282 47.63 -49.01 -36.25
N GLU A 283 48.15 -47.89 -35.75
CA GLU A 283 49.57 -47.54 -35.89
C GLU A 283 50.49 -48.60 -35.26
N GLY A 284 50.11 -49.13 -34.10
CA GLY A 284 50.83 -50.21 -33.42
C GLY A 284 50.82 -51.54 -34.20
N SER A 285 49.73 -51.85 -34.90
CA SER A 285 49.63 -53.01 -35.79
C SER A 285 50.50 -52.81 -37.03
N ASP A 286 50.35 -51.67 -37.71
CA ASP A 286 51.09 -51.33 -38.93
C ASP A 286 52.61 -51.33 -38.68
N THR A 287 53.06 -50.80 -37.54
CA THR A 287 54.48 -50.81 -37.16
C THR A 287 55.00 -52.21 -36.85
N LYS A 288 54.20 -53.07 -36.21
CA LYS A 288 54.54 -54.48 -35.98
C LYS A 288 54.62 -55.25 -37.30
N GLU A 289 53.66 -55.06 -38.18
CA GLU A 289 53.63 -55.68 -39.51
C GLU A 289 54.82 -55.23 -40.34
N LYS A 290 55.12 -53.93 -40.36
CA LYS A 290 56.30 -53.38 -41.04
C LYS A 290 57.60 -53.99 -40.51
N LYS A 291 57.75 -54.14 -39.19
CA LYS A 291 58.93 -54.77 -38.57
C LYS A 291 59.02 -56.26 -38.87
N GLN A 292 57.88 -56.96 -38.94
CA GLN A 292 57.84 -58.37 -39.32
C GLN A 292 58.24 -58.55 -40.79
N ALA A 293 57.70 -57.72 -41.69
CA ALA A 293 58.05 -57.71 -43.10
C ALA A 293 59.55 -57.41 -43.32
N GLU A 294 60.13 -56.46 -42.55
CA GLU A 294 61.57 -56.16 -42.60
C GLU A 294 62.43 -57.36 -42.18
N ARG A 295 62.02 -58.10 -41.14
CA ARG A 295 62.70 -59.32 -40.68
C ARG A 295 62.63 -60.42 -41.74
N GLU A 296 61.44 -60.65 -42.29
CA GLU A 296 61.23 -61.65 -43.35
C GLU A 296 62.03 -61.31 -44.60
N ALA A 297 62.11 -60.04 -44.99
CA ALA A 297 62.95 -59.58 -46.09
C ALA A 297 64.45 -59.83 -45.81
N THR A 298 64.91 -59.58 -44.58
CA THR A 298 66.29 -59.84 -44.17
C THR A 298 66.61 -61.34 -44.17
N GLU A 299 65.71 -62.17 -43.66
CA GLU A 299 65.87 -63.64 -43.69
C GLU A 299 65.86 -64.18 -45.11
N LEU A 300 64.99 -63.67 -45.97
CA LEU A 300 64.95 -64.05 -47.38
C LEU A 300 66.25 -63.66 -48.08
N HIS A 301 66.76 -62.46 -47.83
CA HIS A 301 68.05 -62.02 -48.35
C HIS A 301 69.19 -62.94 -47.89
N ARG A 302 69.24 -63.29 -46.59
CA ARG A 302 70.24 -64.24 -46.07
C ARG A 302 70.12 -65.61 -46.74
N LYS A 303 68.90 -66.15 -46.87
CA LYS A 303 68.65 -67.45 -47.53
C LYS A 303 69.09 -67.43 -49.00
N ASN A 304 68.84 -66.34 -49.71
CA ASN A 304 69.27 -66.18 -51.10
C ASN A 304 70.80 -66.14 -51.19
N LEU A 305 71.47 -65.41 -50.29
CA LEU A 305 72.92 -65.34 -50.24
C LEU A 305 73.55 -66.70 -49.89
N GLU A 306 72.98 -67.43 -48.94
CA GLU A 306 73.39 -68.79 -48.61
C GLU A 306 73.23 -69.73 -49.80
N LYS A 307 72.11 -69.62 -50.54
CA LYS A 307 71.91 -70.37 -51.77
C LYS A 307 72.95 -70.03 -52.82
N GLU A 308 73.23 -68.75 -53.06
CA GLU A 308 74.27 -68.31 -54.00
C GLU A 308 75.65 -68.86 -53.64
N TYR A 309 76.02 -68.85 -52.35
CA TYR A 309 77.28 -69.43 -51.88
C TYR A 309 77.30 -70.95 -52.00
N ASN A 310 76.22 -71.65 -51.67
CA ASN A 310 76.12 -73.10 -51.85
C ASN A 310 76.25 -73.48 -53.33
N ASP A 311 75.55 -72.78 -54.22
CA ASP A 311 75.64 -72.98 -55.66
C ASP A 311 77.09 -72.73 -56.15
N ALA A 312 77.80 -71.74 -55.58
CA ALA A 312 79.21 -71.49 -55.91
C ALA A 312 80.14 -72.59 -55.40
N ILE A 313 79.91 -73.11 -54.18
CA ILE A 313 80.64 -74.25 -53.62
C ILE A 313 80.43 -75.49 -54.50
N GLU A 314 79.19 -75.82 -54.85
CA GLU A 314 78.88 -76.99 -55.70
C GLU A 314 79.57 -76.89 -57.07
N ARG A 315 79.60 -75.70 -57.68
CA ARG A 315 80.36 -75.47 -58.92
C ARG A 315 81.86 -75.69 -58.75
N LEU A 316 82.45 -75.23 -57.64
CA LEU A 316 83.86 -75.43 -57.35
C LEU A 316 84.18 -76.90 -57.06
N GLU A 317 83.34 -77.59 -56.29
CA GLU A 317 83.47 -79.03 -56.01
C GLU A 317 83.41 -79.85 -57.30
N THR A 318 82.45 -79.55 -58.18
CA THR A 318 82.35 -80.18 -59.51
C THR A 318 83.62 -79.97 -60.31
N ARG A 319 84.17 -78.75 -60.30
CA ARG A 319 85.43 -78.42 -60.98
C ARG A 319 86.64 -79.11 -60.35
N ILE A 320 86.69 -79.25 -59.02
CA ILE A 320 87.74 -80.00 -58.32
C ILE A 320 87.67 -81.48 -58.68
N ALA A 321 86.47 -82.07 -58.70
CA ALA A 321 86.26 -83.45 -59.11
C ALA A 321 86.70 -83.68 -60.57
N GLU A 322 86.36 -82.73 -61.45
CA GLU A 322 86.83 -82.73 -62.84
C GLU A 322 88.35 -82.65 -62.93
N TYR A 323 88.99 -81.71 -62.23
CA TYR A 323 90.45 -81.60 -62.21
C TYR A 323 91.13 -82.83 -61.62
N THR A 324 90.55 -83.44 -60.58
CA THR A 324 91.07 -84.67 -59.98
C THR A 324 90.97 -85.84 -60.97
N ARG A 325 89.85 -85.97 -61.70
CA ARG A 325 89.69 -86.96 -62.77
C ARG A 325 90.72 -86.74 -63.87
N ILE A 326 90.87 -85.52 -64.37
CA ILE A 326 91.86 -85.18 -65.40
C ILE A 326 93.29 -85.48 -64.90
N ALA A 327 93.61 -85.14 -63.65
CA ALA A 327 94.91 -85.44 -63.06
C ALA A 327 95.15 -86.95 -62.95
N GLN A 328 94.15 -87.73 -62.52
CA GLN A 328 94.25 -89.20 -62.49
C GLN A 328 94.43 -89.79 -63.89
N GLU A 329 93.70 -89.31 -64.89
CA GLU A 329 93.85 -89.71 -66.29
C GLU A 329 95.26 -89.39 -66.80
N ASN A 330 95.78 -88.19 -66.53
CA ASN A 330 97.14 -87.79 -66.87
C ASN A 330 98.21 -88.66 -66.18
N TRP A 331 98.02 -89.00 -64.89
CA TRP A 331 98.93 -89.91 -64.19
C TRP A 331 98.88 -91.33 -64.77
N SER A 332 97.69 -91.85 -65.08
CA SER A 332 97.54 -93.18 -65.68
C SER A 332 98.16 -93.27 -67.07
N THR A 333 98.00 -92.22 -67.90
CA THR A 333 98.64 -92.14 -69.22
C THR A 333 100.15 -92.01 -69.11
N TYR A 334 100.66 -91.25 -68.14
CA TYR A 334 102.08 -91.18 -67.82
C TYR A 334 102.66 -92.56 -67.44
N TYR A 335 102.03 -93.28 -66.51
CA TYR A 335 102.47 -94.63 -66.14
C TYR A 335 102.38 -95.63 -67.30
N ALA A 336 101.35 -95.54 -68.15
CA ALA A 336 101.24 -96.38 -69.35
C ALA A 336 102.35 -96.07 -70.38
N LEU A 337 102.69 -94.79 -70.57
CA LEU A 337 103.82 -94.36 -71.40
C LEU A 337 105.16 -94.80 -70.81
N GLU A 338 105.33 -94.71 -69.49
CA GLU A 338 106.54 -95.17 -68.79
C GLU A 338 106.71 -96.68 -68.90
N GLN A 339 105.64 -97.47 -68.77
CA GLN A 339 105.67 -98.91 -69.01
C GLN A 339 105.95 -99.26 -70.48
N ALA A 340 105.34 -98.54 -71.43
CA ALA A 340 105.61 -98.71 -72.86
C ALA A 340 107.06 -98.31 -73.23
N ALA A 341 107.65 -97.35 -72.52
CA ALA A 341 109.06 -96.97 -72.65
C ALA A 341 110.00 -97.98 -71.96
N ALA A 342 109.57 -98.62 -70.87
CA ALA A 342 110.33 -99.66 -70.17
C ALA A 342 110.38 -100.99 -70.95
N ASP A 343 109.32 -101.33 -71.69
CA ASP A 343 109.30 -102.48 -72.63
C ASP A 343 110.15 -102.25 -73.90
N MET A 344 110.72 -101.05 -74.06
CA MET A 344 111.63 -100.70 -75.14
C MET A 344 113.04 -100.42 -74.60
N GLN A 345 113.90 -101.44 -74.59
CA GLN A 345 115.35 -101.24 -74.60
C GLN A 345 116.11 -102.33 -75.40
N PRO A 346 117.30 -102.03 -75.96
CA PRO A 346 117.75 -100.72 -76.48
C PRO A 346 118.53 -100.86 -77.81
N LEU A 347 118.70 -99.77 -78.57
CA LEU A 347 119.89 -99.59 -79.41
C LEU A 347 120.22 -98.09 -79.65
N PRO A 348 121.49 -97.77 -79.92
CA PRO A 348 122.11 -96.50 -79.62
C PRO A 348 122.23 -95.59 -80.84
N GLY A 349 122.38 -94.29 -80.57
CA GLY A 349 123.17 -93.41 -81.42
C GLY A 349 122.45 -92.21 -82.01
N SER A 350 123.25 -91.14 -82.13
CA SER A 350 123.11 -89.98 -83.01
C SER A 350 122.31 -88.77 -82.50
N SER A 351 123.10 -87.78 -82.05
CA SER A 351 123.15 -86.39 -82.54
C SER A 351 121.91 -85.75 -83.18
N GLY A 352 121.59 -84.55 -82.68
CA GLY A 352 121.37 -83.39 -83.55
C GLY A 352 120.10 -82.57 -83.31
N HIS A 353 120.30 -81.39 -82.72
CA HIS A 353 119.66 -80.09 -83.02
C HIS A 353 118.13 -79.88 -83.04
N ASN A 354 117.78 -78.64 -82.64
CA ASN A 354 116.52 -77.88 -82.85
C ASN A 354 115.40 -78.17 -81.84
N SER A 355 114.98 -77.21 -80.99
CA SER A 355 114.31 -75.92 -81.26
C SER A 355 112.81 -76.04 -80.95
N LEU A 356 112.21 -74.95 -80.46
CA LEU A 356 110.78 -74.65 -80.24
C LEU A 356 110.28 -74.96 -78.81
N VAL A 357 110.08 -73.93 -77.97
CA VAL A 357 108.91 -73.02 -77.92
C VAL A 357 107.69 -73.73 -77.34
N LEU A 358 107.18 -73.25 -76.20
CA LEU A 358 105.79 -72.79 -75.97
C LEU A 358 105.59 -72.35 -74.50
N PRO A 359 104.56 -71.54 -74.21
CA PRO A 359 104.66 -70.42 -73.29
C PRO A 359 104.20 -70.72 -71.87
N PHE A 360 104.86 -70.04 -70.94
CA PHE A 360 104.50 -69.92 -69.54
C PHE A 360 103.40 -68.86 -69.41
N GLY A 361 102.26 -69.22 -68.85
CA GLY A 361 101.22 -68.28 -68.49
C GLY A 361 100.17 -68.94 -67.62
N MET A 362 100.17 -68.63 -66.32
CA MET A 362 98.98 -68.52 -65.46
C MET A 362 99.37 -68.05 -64.03
N VAL A 363 98.90 -66.83 -63.67
CA VAL A 363 98.35 -66.37 -62.35
C VAL A 363 99.36 -66.11 -61.19
N PRO A 364 99.15 -65.20 -60.19
CA PRO A 364 98.00 -64.33 -59.81
C PRO A 364 98.29 -62.80 -59.77
N HIS A 365 97.30 -61.92 -59.96
CA HIS A 365 96.45 -61.28 -58.94
C HIS A 365 97.19 -60.55 -57.81
N ASP A 366 97.39 -59.24 -57.97
CA ASP A 366 97.29 -58.27 -56.89
C ASP A 366 96.91 -56.89 -57.48
N HIS A 367 95.77 -56.36 -57.06
CA HIS A 367 95.36 -54.98 -57.28
C HIS A 367 94.67 -54.48 -56.03
N SER A 368 95.48 -54.01 -55.10
CA SER A 368 95.09 -52.98 -54.15
C SER A 368 94.97 -51.66 -54.92
N GLN A 369 93.76 -51.09 -54.95
CA GLN A 369 93.58 -49.67 -55.23
C GLN A 369 92.79 -49.00 -54.12
N ASN A 370 93.43 -47.93 -53.67
CA ASN A 370 93.08 -46.93 -52.72
C ASN A 370 92.42 -45.76 -53.48
N LEU A 371 91.31 -45.21 -52.97
CA LEU A 371 90.84 -43.85 -53.30
C LEU A 371 90.12 -43.23 -52.09
N GLN A 372 90.96 -42.69 -51.20
CA GLN A 372 91.07 -41.27 -50.86
C GLN A 372 89.92 -40.28 -51.24
N MET A 373 89.32 -39.73 -50.16
CA MET A 373 89.06 -38.30 -49.86
C MET A 373 87.85 -37.49 -50.36
N SER A 374 87.45 -36.62 -49.41
CA SER A 374 86.73 -35.34 -49.48
C SER A 374 85.24 -35.46 -49.11
N GLY A 375 84.70 -34.83 -48.06
CA GLY A 375 85.06 -33.60 -47.38
C GLY A 375 83.87 -32.64 -47.48
N SER A 376 83.21 -32.29 -46.37
CA SER A 376 82.40 -31.05 -46.25
C SER A 376 81.81 -30.88 -44.85
N ALA A 377 82.11 -29.71 -44.26
CA ALA A 377 81.32 -28.84 -43.37
C ALA A 377 80.35 -29.49 -42.36
N GLY A 378 80.41 -29.16 -41.07
CA GLY A 378 80.37 -27.78 -40.56
C GLY A 378 78.97 -27.51 -40.00
N THR A 379 78.96 -27.16 -38.72
CA THR A 379 77.90 -26.58 -37.87
C THR A 379 76.64 -26.03 -38.56
N PRO A 380 75.49 -26.09 -37.88
CA PRO A 380 74.79 -24.84 -37.58
C PRO A 380 74.45 -24.77 -36.08
N GLY A 381 74.48 -23.61 -35.43
CA GLY A 381 74.13 -22.31 -35.97
C GLY A 381 72.79 -21.91 -35.36
N ARG A 382 72.89 -21.06 -34.34
CA ARG A 382 71.87 -20.51 -33.46
C ARG A 382 70.93 -19.53 -34.20
N GLU A 383 69.78 -19.28 -33.55
CA GLU A 383 68.86 -18.13 -33.68
C GLU A 383 67.65 -18.24 -34.64
N ARG A 384 66.44 -18.38 -34.08
CA ARG A 384 65.45 -17.28 -33.94
C ARG A 384 64.20 -17.72 -33.16
N SER A 385 64.00 -16.98 -32.07
CA SER A 385 62.81 -16.62 -31.27
C SER A 385 61.41 -17.04 -31.72
N MET A 386 60.56 -17.49 -30.78
CA MET A 386 59.33 -16.84 -30.24
C MET A 386 58.88 -17.64 -28.99
N SER A 387 59.17 -17.24 -27.75
CA SER A 387 58.41 -16.29 -26.90
C SER A 387 56.91 -16.59 -26.81
N LEU A 388 56.46 -17.28 -25.75
CA LEU A 388 55.15 -17.12 -25.06
C LEU A 388 55.14 -17.91 -23.74
N PHE A 389 56.04 -17.59 -22.82
CA PHE A 389 55.84 -17.84 -21.39
C PHE A 389 56.44 -16.65 -20.63
N SER A 390 55.57 -15.82 -20.04
CA SER A 390 55.94 -15.03 -18.87
C SER A 390 55.02 -15.43 -17.74
N ASP A 391 55.66 -16.01 -16.75
CA ASP A 391 55.24 -16.10 -15.37
C ASP A 391 55.16 -14.68 -14.78
N GLY A 392 54.30 -14.51 -13.77
CA GLY A 392 53.88 -13.22 -13.25
C GLY A 392 53.08 -13.33 -11.96
N SER A 393 53.76 -13.80 -10.90
CA SER A 393 53.66 -13.34 -9.52
C SER A 393 52.36 -13.55 -8.71
N VAL A 394 52.51 -14.47 -7.74
CA VAL A 394 52.14 -14.36 -6.31
C VAL A 394 51.79 -12.94 -5.82
N ILE A 395 50.61 -12.78 -5.20
CA ILE A 395 50.41 -12.03 -3.93
C ILE A 395 49.42 -12.82 -3.05
N THR A 396 49.79 -12.91 -1.78
CA THR A 396 49.17 -13.60 -0.65
C THR A 396 48.05 -12.81 0.05
N ASN A 397 47.27 -13.56 0.85
CA ASN A 397 46.42 -13.22 2.01
C ASN A 397 44.91 -13.03 1.76
N LEU A 398 44.04 -13.92 2.25
CA LEU A 398 43.63 -14.31 3.64
C LEU A 398 42.55 -13.38 4.24
N SER A 399 41.59 -14.00 4.94
CA SER A 399 40.39 -13.50 5.67
C SER A 399 39.10 -13.77 4.88
N GLU A 400 38.25 -14.77 5.15
CA GLU A 400 37.62 -15.26 6.40
C GLU A 400 36.45 -14.39 6.92
N LEU A 401 35.33 -15.07 7.21
CA LEU A 401 34.06 -14.63 7.84
C LEU A 401 33.16 -13.72 6.98
N GLY A 402 31.83 -13.89 6.88
CA GLY A 402 30.86 -14.52 7.78
C GLY A 402 29.74 -13.49 8.05
N HIS A 403 28.47 -13.94 8.00
CA HIS A 403 27.23 -13.19 8.33
C HIS A 403 26.75 -12.15 7.30
N ALA A 404 25.50 -11.71 7.26
CA ALA A 404 24.18 -12.25 7.54
C ALA A 404 23.19 -11.17 7.03
N ASN A 405 21.99 -11.61 6.69
CA ASN A 405 20.73 -10.87 6.62
C ASN A 405 20.67 -9.51 7.37
N THR A 406 20.21 -8.43 6.72
CA THR A 406 19.12 -7.52 7.16
C THR A 406 18.94 -6.38 6.16
N GLY A 407 17.68 -6.02 5.89
CA GLY A 407 17.31 -5.05 4.86
C GLY A 407 17.53 -3.58 5.23
N THR A 408 17.33 -2.71 4.24
CA THR A 408 16.91 -1.32 4.42
C THR A 408 16.33 -0.83 3.08
N ILE A 409 15.10 -0.35 3.14
CA ILE A 409 14.32 0.27 2.07
C ILE A 409 14.85 1.68 1.82
N PRO A 410 15.02 2.16 0.57
CA PRO A 410 14.99 3.59 0.30
C PRO A 410 13.59 4.03 -0.13
N ALA A 411 13.05 4.98 0.61
CA ALA A 411 11.85 5.73 0.27
C ALA A 411 12.07 6.55 -1.01
N PHE A 412 11.13 6.49 -1.95
CA PHE A 412 11.06 7.35 -3.11
C PHE A 412 9.70 8.06 -3.09
N GLU A 413 9.73 9.39 -3.08
CA GLU A 413 8.55 10.27 -3.08
C GLU A 413 7.80 10.24 -4.44
N PRO A 414 6.49 10.54 -4.46
CA PRO A 414 5.69 10.52 -5.67
C PRO A 414 5.70 11.89 -6.38
N PHE A 415 6.28 11.96 -7.57
CA PHE A 415 6.10 13.09 -8.48
C PHE A 415 4.92 12.85 -9.45
N GLY A 416 4.21 13.94 -9.72
CA GLY A 416 2.87 14.01 -10.28
C GLY A 416 2.64 13.35 -11.64
N SER A 417 1.41 12.88 -11.83
CA SER A 417 0.81 12.60 -13.13
C SER A 417 0.04 13.83 -13.61
N PRO A 418 0.25 14.27 -14.85
CA PRO A 418 -0.76 15.01 -15.60
C PRO A 418 -1.12 14.22 -16.86
N PHE A 419 -2.38 13.77 -16.97
CA PHE A 419 -2.97 13.69 -18.31
C PHE A 419 -4.50 13.81 -18.26
N VAL A 420 -4.94 14.88 -18.92
CA VAL A 420 -6.31 15.17 -19.32
C VAL A 420 -6.51 14.54 -20.69
N THR A 421 -7.58 13.78 -20.90
CA THR A 421 -8.17 13.67 -22.23
C THR A 421 -9.69 13.59 -22.17
N ARG A 422 -10.27 14.40 -23.08
CA ARG A 422 -11.67 14.67 -23.36
C ARG A 422 -12.46 13.44 -23.79
N GLY A 423 -13.78 13.59 -23.71
CA GLY A 423 -14.76 12.59 -24.09
C GLY A 423 -14.88 12.35 -25.59
N ASN A 424 -15.73 11.38 -25.93
CA ASN A 424 -16.52 11.38 -27.15
C ASN A 424 -17.79 10.58 -26.90
N SER A 425 -18.91 11.22 -27.19
CA SER A 425 -20.23 10.63 -27.41
C SER A 425 -20.21 9.77 -28.66
N LEU A 426 -20.88 8.62 -28.65
CA LEU A 426 -21.47 8.08 -29.86
C LEU A 426 -22.76 7.33 -29.53
N GLU A 427 -23.82 7.82 -30.16
CA GLU A 427 -25.15 7.26 -30.24
C GLU A 427 -25.11 5.83 -30.83
N TYR A 428 -25.95 4.94 -30.32
CA TYR A 428 -26.31 3.73 -31.04
C TYR A 428 -27.82 3.64 -31.22
N ALA A 429 -28.16 3.34 -32.46
CA ALA A 429 -29.46 3.47 -33.08
C ALA A 429 -30.48 2.42 -32.65
N SER A 430 -31.72 2.91 -32.61
CA SER A 430 -32.98 2.24 -32.93
C SER A 430 -32.84 0.95 -33.75
N MET A 431 -33.27 -0.18 -33.16
CA MET A 431 -33.66 -1.37 -33.91
C MET A 431 -35.19 -1.37 -34.08
N GLY A 432 -35.63 -1.29 -35.33
CA GLY A 432 -37.01 -1.45 -35.74
C GLY A 432 -37.52 -2.88 -35.54
N VAL A 433 -38.70 -2.99 -34.97
CA VAL A 433 -39.45 -4.24 -34.82
C VAL A 433 -40.17 -4.55 -36.12
N GLY A 434 -39.93 -5.76 -36.63
CA GLY A 434 -40.47 -6.28 -37.88
C GLY A 434 -41.97 -6.55 -37.85
N VAL A 435 -42.55 -6.33 -39.03
CA VAL A 435 -43.91 -6.66 -39.45
C VAL A 435 -44.08 -8.17 -39.51
N ILE A 436 -45.13 -8.70 -38.86
CA ILE A 436 -45.72 -10.00 -39.17
C ILE A 436 -47.21 -9.79 -39.42
N GLY A 437 -47.63 -10.04 -40.66
CA GLY A 437 -49.02 -10.06 -41.07
C GLY A 437 -49.65 -11.45 -40.94
N ARG A 438 -50.94 -11.47 -40.60
CA ARG A 438 -52.02 -12.45 -40.92
C ARG A 438 -53.22 -12.02 -40.05
N GLY A 439 -54.47 -11.99 -40.51
CA GLY A 439 -55.08 -12.38 -41.75
C GLY A 439 -56.51 -11.84 -41.80
N LYS A 440 -57.05 -11.83 -43.02
CA LYS A 440 -58.42 -11.44 -43.35
C LYS A 440 -59.44 -12.49 -42.92
N GLY A 441 -60.61 -12.01 -42.52
CA GLY A 441 -61.93 -12.64 -42.55
C GLY A 441 -62.89 -11.59 -41.93
N GLY A 442 -63.93 -11.10 -42.58
CA GLY A 442 -64.77 -11.66 -43.64
C GLY A 442 -66.19 -11.63 -43.08
N ASP A 443 -66.96 -10.65 -43.56
CA ASP A 443 -68.36 -10.25 -43.25
C ASP A 443 -68.67 -9.52 -41.94
#